data_AF-V8CBN8-F1
#
_entry.id   AF-V8CBN8-F1
#
_cell.length_a   1.000
_cell.length_b   1.000
_cell.length_c   1.000
_cell.angle_alpha   90.00
_cell.angle_beta   90.00
_cell.angle_gamma   90.00
#
_symmetry.space_group_name_H-M   'P 1'
#
loop_
_entity.id
_entity.type
_entity.pdbx_description
1 polymer ?
#
loop_
_entity_poly.entity_id
_entity_poly.type
_entity_poly.pdbx_seq_one_letter_code
_entity_poly.pdbx_strand_id
1 'polypeptide(L)'
;MPLDENLQNLDSTLDNFTNNLTYIGLKPEFSDLLTNDIASSHAYFGVFVLFVFSFIAFNYTLKIQRFISRKLATKSRDKLKLAPYECGPTPLKQPTKIPHQFFIIALLFVLFDIEVVFMIPWAVVYKEALGNGFGVLLFIEMISFIILLVIGLVYAWKKGALQWHTSSQSSQPFKWNPQNQQTSISSSIKEATQGGNL
;
A
#
# COMPACT_ATOMS: atom_id res chain seq x y z
N MET A 1 -23.73 0.26 51.53
CA MET A 1 -23.20 0.69 50.22
C MET A 1 -21.78 0.15 50.15
N PRO A 2 -21.53 -1.00 49.49
CA PRO A 2 -20.27 -1.77 49.58
C PRO A 2 -19.31 -1.58 48.39
N LEU A 3 -19.45 -0.49 47.63
CA LEU A 3 -18.65 -0.23 46.42
C LEU A 3 -17.35 0.54 46.71
N ASP A 4 -17.22 1.16 47.88
CA ASP A 4 -16.05 1.90 48.34
C ASP A 4 -14.92 0.99 48.84
N GLU A 5 -15.27 -0.09 49.54
CA GLU A 5 -14.29 -1.07 50.06
C GLU A 5 -13.56 -1.84 48.93
N ASN A 6 -14.25 -2.10 47.82
CA ASN A 6 -13.65 -2.71 46.63
C ASN A 6 -12.73 -1.74 45.89
N LEU A 7 -13.06 -0.44 45.86
CA LEU A 7 -12.23 0.58 45.23
C LEU A 7 -10.94 0.83 46.03
N GLN A 8 -11.01 0.80 47.37
CA GLN A 8 -9.82 0.92 48.23
C GLN A 8 -8.89 -0.30 48.13
N ASN A 9 -9.45 -1.50 47.95
CA ASN A 9 -8.66 -2.70 47.67
C ASN A 9 -8.03 -2.66 46.26
N LEU A 10 -8.69 -2.06 45.27
CA LEU A 10 -8.08 -1.87 43.96
C LEU A 10 -6.95 -0.83 44.00
N ASP A 11 -7.11 0.25 44.75
CA ASP A 11 -6.09 1.30 44.87
C ASP A 11 -4.81 0.77 45.53
N SER A 12 -4.96 0.06 46.65
CA SER A 12 -3.84 -0.57 47.35
C SER A 12 -3.17 -1.70 46.56
N THR A 13 -3.89 -2.42 45.70
CA THR A 13 -3.29 -3.44 44.82
C THR A 13 -2.56 -2.83 43.64
N LEU A 14 -3.03 -1.71 43.10
CA LEU A 14 -2.33 -0.93 42.09
C LEU A 14 -1.05 -0.31 42.65
N ASP A 15 -1.08 0.20 43.88
CA ASP A 15 0.10 0.74 44.58
C ASP A 15 1.16 -0.35 44.85
N ASN A 16 0.73 -1.54 45.25
CA ASN A 16 1.66 -2.65 45.44
C ASN A 16 2.25 -3.14 44.10
N PHE A 17 1.48 -3.07 43.02
CA PHE A 17 1.96 -3.42 41.69
C PHE A 17 2.96 -2.40 41.13
N THR A 18 2.69 -1.10 41.28
CA THR A 18 3.62 -0.02 40.87
C THR A 18 4.92 -0.04 41.67
N ASN A 19 4.84 -0.29 42.97
CA ASN A 19 6.02 -0.45 43.82
C ASN A 19 6.85 -1.67 43.40
N ASN A 20 6.22 -2.81 43.10
CA ASN A 20 6.91 -4.02 42.64
C ASN A 20 7.58 -3.82 41.26
N LEU A 21 6.96 -3.06 40.35
CA LEU A 21 7.56 -2.69 39.07
C LEU A 21 8.80 -1.79 39.21
N THR A 22 8.83 -0.92 40.23
CA THR A 22 9.98 -0.05 40.55
C THR A 22 11.21 -0.88 40.95
N TYR A 23 11.02 -2.03 41.60
CA TYR A 23 12.11 -2.94 41.98
C TYR A 23 12.72 -3.72 40.81
N ILE A 24 12.05 -3.78 39.65
CA ILE A 24 12.51 -4.50 38.45
C ILE A 24 13.45 -3.61 37.60
N GLY A 25 13.75 -2.39 38.04
CA GLY A 25 14.71 -1.49 37.38
C GLY A 25 14.19 -0.88 36.07
N LEU A 26 12.89 -1.01 35.79
CA LEU A 26 12.23 -0.21 34.76
C LEU A 26 12.04 1.21 35.30
N LYS A 27 13.01 2.07 34.96
CA LYS A 27 13.16 3.47 35.39
C LYS A 27 11.86 4.30 35.21
N PRO A 28 11.61 5.32 36.05
CA PRO A 28 10.48 6.27 35.96
C PRO A 28 10.40 7.12 34.68
N GLU A 29 11.29 6.93 33.71
CA GLU A 29 11.21 7.63 32.42
C GLU A 29 9.92 7.32 31.65
N PHE A 30 9.30 6.15 31.85
CA PHE A 30 8.04 5.79 31.20
C PHE A 30 6.81 6.39 31.89
N SER A 31 6.84 6.58 33.22
CA SER A 31 5.73 7.23 33.95
C SER A 31 5.68 8.73 33.67
N ASP A 32 6.83 9.37 33.53
CA ASP A 32 6.91 10.80 33.21
C ASP A 32 6.51 11.08 31.75
N LEU A 33 6.71 10.11 30.84
CA LEU A 33 6.18 10.13 29.46
C LEU A 33 4.64 9.99 29.40
N LEU A 34 4.01 9.50 30.47
CA LEU A 34 2.56 9.35 30.61
C LEU A 34 1.94 10.45 31.50
N THR A 35 2.75 11.26 32.18
CA THR A 35 2.28 12.42 32.97
C THR A 35 1.70 13.50 32.05
N ASN A 36 0.51 13.98 32.42
CA ASN A 36 -0.31 14.90 31.65
C ASN A 36 0.37 16.23 31.27
N ASP A 37 1.50 16.59 31.88
CA ASP A 37 2.24 17.82 31.61
C ASP A 37 2.96 17.83 30.25
N ILE A 38 3.54 16.71 29.81
CA ILE A 38 4.18 16.61 28.48
C ILE A 38 3.10 16.37 27.39
N ALA A 39 2.08 15.56 27.72
CA ALA A 39 0.99 15.24 26.82
C ALA A 39 0.08 16.44 26.49
N SER A 40 -0.09 17.38 27.43
CA SER A 40 -0.84 18.63 27.21
C SER A 40 0.01 19.77 26.62
N SER A 41 1.33 19.78 26.85
CA SER A 41 2.25 20.81 26.32
C SER A 41 2.48 20.72 24.80
N HIS A 42 2.36 19.52 24.22
CA HIS A 42 2.52 19.31 22.78
C HIS A 42 1.34 18.52 22.20
N ALA A 43 0.40 19.22 21.57
CA ALA A 43 -0.82 18.64 20.99
C ALA A 43 -0.58 17.45 20.02
N TYR A 44 0.61 17.36 19.41
CA TYR A 44 0.97 16.29 18.47
C TYR A 44 1.70 15.10 19.12
N PHE A 45 2.10 15.21 20.39
CA PHE A 45 2.86 14.18 21.09
C PHE A 45 2.07 12.87 21.20
N GLY A 46 0.77 12.95 21.52
CA GLY A 46 -0.11 11.77 21.56
C GLY A 46 -0.22 11.06 20.21
N VAL A 47 -0.36 11.80 19.11
CA VAL A 47 -0.43 11.23 17.76
C VAL A 47 0.88 10.52 17.39
N PHE A 48 2.01 11.12 17.76
CA PHE A 48 3.33 10.51 17.55
C PHE A 48 3.49 9.19 18.33
N VAL A 49 3.11 9.16 19.61
CA VAL A 49 3.15 7.94 20.44
C VAL A 49 2.26 6.83 19.86
N LEU A 50 1.05 7.17 19.43
CA LEU A 50 0.14 6.23 18.77
C LEU A 50 0.71 5.68 17.46
N PHE A 51 1.37 6.52 16.66
CA PHE A 51 2.01 6.10 15.42
C PHE A 51 3.14 5.10 15.68
N VAL A 52 4.01 5.39 16.65
CA VAL A 52 5.13 4.51 17.04
C VAL A 52 4.61 3.18 17.59
N PHE A 53 3.63 3.21 18.48
CA PHE A 53 3.01 2.01 19.03
C PHE A 53 2.38 1.14 17.93
N SER A 54 1.63 1.76 17.01
CA SER A 54 1.00 1.07 15.88
C SER A 54 2.04 0.42 14.96
N PHE A 55 3.14 1.11 14.67
CA PHE A 55 4.22 0.58 13.86
C PHE A 55 4.88 -0.64 14.54
N ILE A 56 5.14 -0.54 15.84
CA ILE A 56 5.72 -1.61 16.64
C ILE A 56 4.78 -2.84 16.66
N ALA A 57 3.51 -2.63 17.00
CA ALA A 57 2.49 -3.68 17.07
C ALA A 57 2.28 -4.39 15.71
N PHE A 58 2.25 -3.64 14.62
CA PHE A 58 2.12 -4.19 13.26
C PHE A 58 3.31 -5.10 12.91
N ASN A 59 4.54 -4.63 13.18
CA ASN A 59 5.75 -5.42 12.92
C ASN A 59 5.80 -6.70 13.76
N TYR A 60 5.46 -6.63 15.05
CA TYR A 60 5.44 -7.81 15.91
C TYR A 60 4.36 -8.82 15.50
N THR A 61 3.16 -8.34 15.19
CA THR A 61 2.06 -9.18 14.68
C THR A 61 2.47 -9.95 13.43
N LEU A 62 3.07 -9.27 12.44
CA LEU A 62 3.55 -9.93 11.21
C LEU A 62 4.66 -10.95 11.50
N LYS A 63 5.59 -10.67 12.42
CA LYS A 63 6.66 -11.59 12.81
C LYS A 63 6.11 -12.83 13.52
N ILE A 64 5.20 -12.65 14.48
CA ILE A 64 4.54 -13.74 15.21
C ILE A 64 3.74 -14.61 14.24
N GLN A 65 2.92 -14.00 13.37
CA GLN A 65 2.14 -14.72 12.37
C GLN A 65 3.04 -15.52 11.41
N ARG A 66 4.14 -14.91 10.93
CA ARG A 66 5.12 -15.61 10.09
C ARG A 66 5.83 -16.75 10.84
N PHE A 67 6.12 -16.58 12.13
CA PHE A 67 6.78 -17.59 12.95
C PHE A 67 5.88 -18.80 13.19
N ILE A 68 4.63 -18.56 13.63
CA ILE A 68 3.62 -19.60 13.84
C ILE A 68 3.34 -20.33 12.52
N SER A 69 3.08 -19.57 11.44
CA SER A 69 2.82 -20.14 10.12
C SER A 69 3.97 -21.05 9.64
N ARG A 70 5.24 -20.63 9.81
CA ARG A 70 6.39 -21.48 9.42
C ARG A 70 6.58 -22.71 10.31
N LYS A 71 6.21 -22.64 11.59
CA LYS A 71 6.29 -23.78 12.50
C LYS A 71 5.20 -24.82 12.23
N LEU A 72 4.00 -24.39 11.87
CA LEU A 72 2.85 -25.26 11.68
C LEU A 72 2.71 -25.77 10.22
N ALA A 73 3.28 -25.06 9.24
CA ALA A 73 3.16 -25.42 7.83
C ALA A 73 4.09 -26.57 7.43
N THR A 74 3.51 -27.62 6.82
CA THR A 74 4.28 -28.67 6.13
C THR A 74 4.98 -28.08 4.91
N LYS A 75 6.31 -27.95 5.01
CA LYS A 75 7.13 -27.28 4.00
C LYS A 75 7.56 -28.26 2.90
N SER A 76 6.79 -28.37 1.82
CA SER A 76 7.29 -29.00 0.59
C SER A 76 8.05 -27.98 -0.27
N ARG A 77 9.25 -28.34 -0.73
CA ARG A 77 10.17 -27.48 -1.49
C ARG A 77 10.29 -27.91 -2.96
N ASP A 78 9.20 -28.38 -3.52
CA ASP A 78 9.19 -28.87 -4.90
C ASP A 78 9.42 -27.71 -5.88
N LYS A 79 10.27 -27.92 -6.87
CA LYS A 79 10.62 -26.88 -7.87
C LYS A 79 9.39 -26.36 -8.60
N LEU A 80 8.41 -27.22 -8.88
CA LEU A 80 7.14 -26.81 -9.49
C LEU A 80 6.27 -25.96 -8.56
N LYS A 81 6.25 -26.23 -7.25
CA LYS A 81 5.48 -25.45 -6.27
C LYS A 81 6.06 -24.03 -6.06
N LEU A 82 7.35 -23.87 -6.32
CA LEU A 82 8.07 -22.60 -6.23
C LEU A 82 8.13 -21.85 -7.57
N ALA A 83 7.65 -22.46 -8.66
CA ALA A 83 7.61 -21.82 -9.97
C ALA A 83 6.43 -20.82 -10.04
N PRO A 84 6.60 -19.68 -10.74
CA PRO A 84 5.50 -18.81 -11.10
C PRO A 84 4.37 -19.58 -11.81
N TYR A 85 3.12 -19.23 -11.50
CA TYR A 85 1.94 -19.87 -12.04
C TYR A 85 1.64 -19.38 -13.46
N GLU A 86 1.70 -20.27 -14.47
CA GLU A 86 1.43 -19.96 -15.89
C GLU A 86 0.59 -21.02 -16.62
N CYS A 87 -0.31 -21.73 -15.92
CA CYS A 87 -1.22 -22.73 -16.53
C CYS A 87 -0.55 -23.97 -17.16
N GLY A 88 0.62 -24.40 -16.66
CA GLY A 88 1.22 -25.70 -17.02
C GLY A 88 2.72 -25.66 -17.31
N PRO A 89 3.18 -24.97 -18.38
CA PRO A 89 4.60 -24.90 -18.71
C PRO A 89 5.39 -24.02 -17.72
N THR A 90 6.68 -24.30 -17.57
CA THR A 90 7.59 -23.43 -16.81
C THR A 90 7.66 -22.06 -17.49
N PRO A 91 7.61 -20.97 -16.70
CA PRO A 91 7.50 -19.63 -17.25
C PRO A 91 8.67 -19.28 -18.15
N LEU A 92 8.38 -19.00 -19.41
CA LEU A 92 9.35 -18.40 -20.32
C LEU A 92 9.45 -16.94 -19.93
N LYS A 93 10.68 -16.43 -19.70
CA LYS A 93 10.90 -15.01 -19.42
C LYS A 93 10.44 -14.17 -20.62
N GLN A 94 9.17 -13.78 -20.63
CA GLN A 94 8.66 -12.78 -21.56
C GLN A 94 8.99 -11.40 -20.98
N PRO A 95 9.53 -10.48 -21.79
CA PRO A 95 9.72 -9.10 -21.33
C PRO A 95 8.34 -8.44 -21.19
N THR A 96 7.81 -8.44 -19.97
CA THR A 96 6.58 -7.71 -19.64
C THR A 96 6.86 -6.21 -19.76
N LYS A 97 6.34 -5.58 -20.81
CA LYS A 97 6.37 -4.11 -20.93
C LYS A 97 5.23 -3.54 -20.08
N ILE A 98 5.58 -2.77 -19.06
CA ILE A 98 4.60 -2.01 -18.28
C ILE A 98 4.06 -0.88 -19.17
N PRO A 99 2.73 -0.74 -19.32
CA PRO A 99 2.13 0.32 -20.10
C PRO A 99 2.45 1.71 -19.50
N HIS A 100 2.72 2.71 -20.34
CA HIS A 100 3.03 4.08 -19.92
C HIS A 100 1.81 4.82 -19.35
N GLN A 101 0.61 4.29 -19.55
CA GLN A 101 -0.66 4.84 -19.08
C GLN A 101 -0.70 4.99 -17.56
N PHE A 102 -0.07 4.07 -16.80
CA PHE A 102 0.03 4.18 -15.34
C PHE A 102 0.81 5.42 -14.90
N PHE A 103 1.83 5.83 -15.66
CA PHE A 103 2.60 7.04 -15.37
C PHE A 103 1.75 8.30 -15.57
N ILE A 104 0.94 8.36 -16.64
CA ILE A 104 0.10 9.52 -16.91
C ILE A 104 -0.99 9.68 -15.84
N ILE A 105 -1.59 8.58 -15.39
CA ILE A 105 -2.57 8.59 -14.29
C ILE A 105 -1.92 9.06 -12.98
N ALA A 106 -0.71 8.59 -12.66
CA ALA A 106 0.03 9.03 -11.49
C ALA A 106 0.38 10.53 -11.55
N LEU A 107 0.81 11.01 -12.72
CA LEU A 107 1.10 12.44 -12.94
C LEU A 107 -0.15 13.30 -12.77
N LEU A 108 -1.30 12.86 -13.29
CA LEU A 108 -2.58 13.54 -13.11
C LEU A 108 -3.01 13.57 -11.64
N PHE A 109 -2.80 12.48 -10.90
CA PHE A 109 -3.09 12.42 -9.47
C PHE A 109 -2.23 13.41 -8.68
N VAL A 110 -0.92 13.49 -8.93
CA VAL A 110 -0.03 14.47 -8.28
C VAL A 110 -0.46 15.91 -8.57
N LEU A 111 -0.89 16.17 -9.81
CA LEU A 111 -1.35 17.50 -10.22
C LEU A 111 -2.70 17.89 -9.57
N PHE A 112 -3.60 16.94 -9.35
CA PHE A 112 -4.83 17.19 -8.57
C PHE A 112 -4.56 17.27 -7.06
N ASP A 113 -3.59 16.54 -6.53
CA ASP A 113 -3.23 16.58 -5.11
C ASP A 113 -2.64 17.95 -4.73
N ILE A 114 -1.75 18.49 -5.56
CA ILE A 114 -1.18 19.83 -5.33
C ILE A 114 -2.24 20.94 -5.43
N GLU A 115 -3.29 20.77 -6.25
CA GLU A 115 -4.44 21.68 -6.30
C GLU A 115 -5.13 21.77 -4.94
N VAL A 116 -5.43 20.62 -4.33
CA VAL A 116 -6.10 20.55 -3.04
C VAL A 116 -5.24 21.17 -1.95
N VAL A 117 -3.92 20.97 -1.99
CA VAL A 117 -3.00 21.64 -1.06
C VAL A 117 -3.12 23.17 -1.16
N PHE A 118 -3.30 23.73 -2.35
CA PHE A 118 -3.53 25.17 -2.52
C PHE A 118 -4.92 25.64 -2.07
N MET A 119 -5.94 24.77 -2.12
CA MET A 119 -7.27 25.11 -1.59
C MET A 119 -7.30 25.23 -0.07
N ILE A 120 -6.42 24.53 0.66
CA ILE A 120 -6.44 24.53 2.14
C ILE A 120 -6.18 25.93 2.71
N PRO A 121 -5.08 26.65 2.37
CA PRO A 121 -4.85 28.01 2.86
C PRO A 121 -5.98 28.96 2.49
N TRP A 122 -6.51 28.88 1.26
CA TRP A 122 -7.64 29.69 0.83
C TRP A 122 -8.88 29.45 1.69
N ALA A 123 -9.23 28.18 1.94
CA ALA A 123 -10.40 27.81 2.71
C ALA A 123 -10.32 28.31 4.16
N VAL A 124 -9.12 28.36 4.74
CA VAL A 124 -8.88 28.88 6.09
C VAL A 124 -9.11 30.40 6.15
N VAL A 125 -8.57 31.17 5.19
CA VAL A 125 -8.62 32.65 5.22
C VAL A 125 -9.92 33.23 4.65
N TYR A 126 -10.72 32.45 3.91
CA TYR A 126 -11.93 32.92 3.26
C TYR A 126 -12.93 33.61 4.22
N LYS A 127 -13.06 33.08 5.45
CA LYS A 127 -13.96 33.64 6.47
C LYS A 127 -13.56 35.06 6.88
N GLU A 128 -12.27 35.30 7.06
CA GLU A 128 -11.74 36.62 7.44
C GLU A 128 -11.87 37.61 6.27
N ALA A 129 -11.63 37.13 5.05
CA ALA A 129 -11.72 37.97 3.86
C ALA A 129 -13.16 38.40 3.50
N LEU A 130 -14.17 37.62 3.89
CA LEU A 130 -15.58 38.01 3.77
C LEU A 130 -15.89 39.28 4.57
N GLY A 131 -15.33 39.40 5.79
CA GLY A 131 -15.52 40.57 6.66
C GLY A 131 -14.84 41.83 6.12
N ASN A 132 -13.76 41.67 5.35
CA ASN A 132 -12.98 42.79 4.80
C ASN A 132 -13.42 43.22 3.39
N GLY A 133 -14.49 42.63 2.83
CA GLY A 133 -15.03 42.97 1.49
C GLY A 133 -14.27 42.34 0.31
N PHE A 134 -13.22 41.55 0.56
CA PHE A 134 -12.42 40.86 -0.47
C PHE A 134 -12.95 39.46 -0.83
N GLY A 135 -14.01 38.99 -0.18
CA GLY A 135 -14.55 37.64 -0.37
C GLY A 135 -14.89 37.28 -1.81
N VAL A 136 -15.44 38.23 -2.59
CA VAL A 136 -15.82 37.99 -3.99
C VAL A 136 -14.60 37.78 -4.89
N LEU A 137 -13.52 38.53 -4.67
CA LEU A 137 -12.27 38.38 -5.44
C LEU A 137 -11.63 37.03 -5.18
N LEU A 138 -11.51 36.64 -3.91
CA LEU A 138 -10.97 35.34 -3.51
C LEU A 138 -11.83 34.17 -4.00
N PHE A 139 -13.14 34.36 -4.10
CA PHE A 139 -14.04 33.35 -4.67
C PHE A 139 -13.79 33.16 -6.18
N ILE A 140 -13.61 34.26 -6.92
CA ILE A 140 -13.27 34.22 -8.35
C ILE A 140 -11.92 33.54 -8.57
N GLU A 141 -10.92 33.81 -7.72
CA GLU A 141 -9.62 33.16 -7.79
C GLU A 141 -9.72 31.63 -7.66
N MET A 142 -10.53 31.11 -6.74
CA MET A 142 -10.74 29.65 -6.64
C MET A 142 -11.47 29.07 -7.82
N ILE A 143 -12.52 29.74 -8.31
CA ILE A 143 -13.22 29.26 -9.50
C ILE A 143 -12.27 29.23 -10.71
N SER A 144 -11.44 30.26 -10.88
CA SER A 144 -10.41 30.31 -11.92
C SER A 144 -9.41 29.14 -11.78
N PHE A 145 -9.00 28.84 -10.55
CA PHE A 145 -8.08 27.75 -10.26
C PHE A 145 -8.66 26.37 -10.62
N ILE A 146 -9.92 26.12 -10.24
CA ILE A 146 -10.64 24.88 -10.60
C ILE A 146 -10.84 24.78 -12.12
N ILE A 147 -11.21 25.88 -12.78
CA ILE A 147 -11.42 25.90 -14.24
C ILE A 147 -10.14 25.52 -14.99
N LEU A 148 -8.98 26.04 -14.57
CA LEU A 148 -7.70 25.70 -15.18
C LEU A 148 -7.45 24.18 -15.18
N LEU A 149 -7.83 23.50 -14.11
CA LEU A 149 -7.62 22.07 -13.94
C LEU A 149 -8.67 21.23 -14.64
N VAL A 150 -9.93 21.70 -14.69
CA VAL A 150 -10.95 21.12 -15.56
C VAL A 150 -10.50 21.18 -17.02
N ILE A 151 -9.91 22.30 -17.48
CA ILE A 151 -9.36 22.40 -18.84
C ILE A 151 -8.23 21.39 -19.05
N GLY A 152 -7.30 21.27 -18.10
CA GLY A 152 -6.22 20.28 -18.16
C GLY A 152 -6.73 18.83 -18.23
N LEU A 153 -7.74 18.50 -17.42
CA LEU A 153 -8.38 17.19 -17.38
C LEU A 153 -9.12 16.89 -18.69
N VAL A 154 -9.91 17.84 -19.19
CA VAL A 154 -10.62 17.71 -20.47
C VAL A 154 -9.63 17.52 -21.61
N TYR A 155 -8.52 18.26 -21.62
CA TYR A 155 -7.46 18.08 -22.62
C TYR A 155 -6.84 16.68 -22.55
N ALA A 156 -6.48 16.21 -21.35
CA ALA A 156 -5.95 14.86 -21.15
C ALA A 156 -6.94 13.77 -21.58
N TRP A 157 -8.23 13.97 -21.30
CA TRP A 157 -9.30 13.05 -21.70
C TRP A 157 -9.45 13.01 -23.22
N LYS A 158 -9.49 14.17 -23.90
CA LYS A 158 -9.55 14.24 -25.37
C LYS A 158 -8.32 13.61 -26.04
N LYS A 159 -7.15 13.70 -25.40
CA LYS A 159 -5.91 13.05 -25.88
C LYS A 159 -5.86 11.54 -25.60
N GLY A 160 -6.86 11.00 -24.92
CA GLY A 160 -6.94 9.57 -24.65
C GLY A 160 -5.96 9.08 -23.58
N ALA A 161 -5.46 9.97 -22.72
CA ALA A 161 -4.54 9.61 -21.63
C ALA A 161 -5.12 8.56 -20.67
N LEU A 162 -6.45 8.49 -20.57
CA LEU A 162 -7.21 7.54 -19.73
C LEU A 162 -7.63 6.27 -20.48
N GLN A 163 -7.31 6.12 -21.77
CA GLN A 163 -7.73 4.96 -22.54
C GLN A 163 -6.82 3.76 -22.28
N TRP A 164 -7.44 2.64 -21.91
CA TRP A 164 -6.71 1.39 -21.72
C TRP A 164 -6.42 0.75 -23.08
N HIS A 165 -5.16 0.80 -23.53
CA HIS A 165 -4.73 -0.03 -24.64
C HIS A 165 -4.37 -1.40 -24.09
N THR A 166 -5.29 -2.36 -24.22
CA THR A 166 -4.97 -3.78 -24.04
C THR A 166 -3.91 -4.13 -25.09
N SER A 167 -2.69 -4.40 -24.67
CA SER A 167 -1.64 -4.97 -25.51
C SER A 167 -1.93 -6.44 -25.79
N SER A 168 -3.06 -6.75 -26.45
CA SER A 168 -3.44 -8.09 -26.89
C SER A 168 -2.68 -8.52 -28.16
N GLN A 169 -1.42 -8.11 -28.31
CA GLN A 169 -0.70 -8.20 -29.58
C GLN A 169 0.31 -9.37 -29.65
N SER A 170 0.02 -10.51 -29.03
CA SER A 170 0.88 -11.71 -29.21
C SER A 170 0.16 -13.02 -29.51
N SER A 171 -1.17 -13.12 -29.40
CA SER A 171 -1.89 -14.28 -29.93
C SER A 171 -2.31 -14.02 -31.37
N GLN A 172 -1.33 -13.95 -32.28
CA GLN A 172 -1.64 -14.44 -33.64
C GLN A 172 -2.20 -15.85 -33.42
N PRO A 173 -3.42 -16.16 -33.87
CA PRO A 173 -3.90 -17.53 -33.75
C PRO A 173 -2.85 -18.40 -34.43
N PHE A 174 -2.31 -19.37 -33.69
CA PHE A 174 -1.45 -20.38 -34.27
C PHE A 174 -2.22 -20.96 -35.46
N LYS A 175 -1.80 -20.59 -36.67
CA LYS A 175 -2.44 -21.08 -37.89
C LYS A 175 -2.00 -22.53 -38.03
N TRP A 176 -2.89 -23.42 -37.61
CA TRP A 176 -2.70 -24.85 -37.78
C TRP A 176 -2.47 -25.12 -39.27
N ASN A 177 -1.26 -25.56 -39.61
CA ASN A 177 -0.92 -26.05 -40.94
C ASN A 177 -0.49 -27.53 -40.77
N PRO A 178 -1.23 -28.48 -41.36
CA PRO A 178 -0.98 -29.91 -41.17
C PRO A 178 0.35 -30.39 -41.75
N GLN A 179 0.92 -29.67 -42.73
CA GLN A 179 2.10 -30.14 -43.45
C GLN A 179 3.40 -30.03 -42.63
N ASN A 180 3.51 -29.01 -41.79
CA ASN A 180 4.68 -28.74 -40.93
C ASN A 180 4.76 -29.67 -39.71
N GLN A 181 3.66 -30.33 -39.32
CA GLN A 181 3.70 -31.38 -38.30
C GLN A 181 4.24 -32.71 -38.86
N GLN A 182 3.92 -33.03 -40.11
CA GLN A 182 4.39 -34.26 -40.74
C GLN A 182 5.90 -34.24 -40.99
N THR A 183 6.48 -33.08 -41.33
CA THR A 183 7.93 -32.95 -41.50
C THR A 183 8.68 -33.21 -40.20
N SER A 184 8.21 -32.66 -39.06
CA SER A 184 8.85 -32.89 -37.75
C SER A 184 8.71 -34.33 -37.27
N ILE A 185 7.58 -34.97 -37.52
CA ILE A 185 7.36 -36.38 -37.14
C ILE A 185 8.27 -37.29 -37.98
N SER A 186 8.42 -37.01 -39.28
CA SER A 186 9.27 -37.81 -40.17
C SER A 186 10.76 -37.71 -39.83
N SER A 187 11.26 -36.55 -39.39
CA SER A 187 12.65 -36.38 -38.97
C SER A 187 12.92 -37.07 -37.63
N SER A 188 12.01 -36.96 -36.65
CA SER A 188 12.15 -37.65 -35.36
C SER A 188 12.07 -39.18 -35.48
N ILE A 189 11.23 -39.69 -36.38
CA ILE A 189 11.18 -41.13 -36.69
C ILE A 189 12.49 -41.57 -37.36
N LYS A 190 13.06 -40.78 -38.28
CA LYS A 190 14.35 -41.10 -38.92
C LYS A 190 15.50 -41.12 -37.93
N GLU A 191 15.56 -40.16 -37.00
CA GLU A 191 16.59 -40.12 -35.94
C GLU A 191 16.44 -41.31 -34.98
N ALA A 192 15.21 -41.63 -34.56
CA ALA A 192 14.95 -42.78 -33.68
C ALA A 192 15.27 -44.13 -34.36
N THR A 193 15.11 -44.20 -35.69
CA THR A 193 15.41 -45.43 -36.46
C THR A 193 16.91 -45.55 -36.76
N GLN A 194 17.64 -44.45 -36.91
CA GLN A 194 19.09 -44.47 -37.12
C GLN A 194 19.90 -44.62 -35.82
N GLY A 195 19.37 -44.19 -34.67
CA GLY A 195 20.02 -44.34 -33.36
C GLY A 195 19.91 -45.74 -32.72
N GLY A 196 19.14 -46.66 -33.31
CA GLY A 196 18.90 -48.01 -32.78
C GLY A 196 19.78 -49.11 -33.40
N ASN A 197 20.80 -48.76 -34.18
CA ASN A 197 21.68 -49.72 -34.86
C ASN A 197 23.17 -49.45 -34.57
N LEU A 198 23.50 -49.33 -33.28
CA LEU A 198 24.84 -49.40 -32.70
C LEU A 198 24.85 -50.34 -31.49
#